data_AF-A0A1I8HPA3-F1
#
_entry.id   AF-A0A1I8HPA3-F1
#
_cell.length_a   1.000
_cell.length_b   1.000
_cell.length_c   1.000
_cell.angle_alpha   90.00
_cell.angle_beta   90.00
_cell.angle_gamma   90.00
#
_symmetry.space_group_name_H-M   'P 1'
#
loop_
_entity.id
_entity.type
_entity.pdbx_description
1 polymer ?
#
loop_
_entity_poly.entity_id
_entity_poly.type
_entity_poly.pdbx_seq_one_letter_code
_entity_poly.pdbx_strand_id
1 'polypeptide(L)'
;MKALAQLKYGEVDAAKDTVEAFVNSGHQVSRGIEVRENAKAVDNEIEHVWRQLTETDSAYKFCFYIPPPTDPNLDFVSPRISDWVPLKLLDFDSYYGINFDVLIKSFYMEFFPDHKATKMKWFRELIDGDLDVKGMLMLIEFCNESVLLLDMIHKHKALVAASKILQDKLVLKIQDMEELQKQSKTRTLRKLIQEELLDLDSFGRRRD
;
A
#
# COMPACT_ATOMS: atom_id res chain seq x y z
N MET A 1 -4.72 -1.21 15.62
CA MET A 1 -6.13 -1.02 16.02
C MET A 1 -6.36 0.12 17.01
N LYS A 2 -5.57 0.25 18.09
CA LYS A 2 -5.73 1.34 19.08
C LYS A 2 -5.72 2.76 18.45
N ALA A 3 -4.73 3.07 17.61
CA ALA A 3 -4.66 4.36 16.92
C ALA A 3 -5.89 4.66 16.04
N LEU A 4 -6.41 3.65 15.32
CA LEU A 4 -7.65 3.80 14.53
C LEU A 4 -8.86 4.14 15.41
N ALA A 5 -8.99 3.47 16.56
CA ALA A 5 -10.08 3.74 17.49
C ALA A 5 -10.00 5.17 18.05
N GLN A 6 -8.80 5.62 18.41
CA GLN A 6 -8.56 6.98 18.89
C GLN A 6 -8.92 8.02 17.83
N LEU A 7 -8.50 7.81 16.56
CA LEU A 7 -8.90 8.68 15.45
C LEU A 7 -10.42 8.72 15.25
N LYS A 8 -11.10 7.55 15.33
CA LYS A 8 -12.55 7.47 15.23
C LYS A 8 -13.28 8.29 16.30
N TYR A 9 -12.70 8.43 17.48
CA TYR A 9 -13.26 9.25 18.58
C TYR A 9 -12.69 10.67 18.63
N GLY A 10 -11.92 11.09 17.62
CA GLY A 10 -11.33 12.44 17.56
C GLY A 10 -10.13 12.66 18.46
N GLU A 11 -9.58 11.61 19.07
CA GLU A 11 -8.40 11.67 19.95
C GLU A 11 -7.09 11.68 19.14
N VAL A 12 -6.87 12.73 18.34
CA VAL A 12 -5.75 12.80 17.38
C VAL A 12 -4.39 12.74 18.08
N ASP A 13 -4.18 13.48 19.17
CA ASP A 13 -2.92 13.48 19.91
C ASP A 13 -2.61 12.10 20.52
N ALA A 14 -3.63 11.44 21.09
CA ALA A 14 -3.48 10.10 21.65
C ALA A 14 -3.21 9.04 20.57
N ALA A 15 -3.77 9.21 19.37
CA ALA A 15 -3.45 8.39 18.20
C ALA A 15 -2.00 8.59 17.78
N LYS A 16 -1.53 9.85 17.71
CA LYS A 16 -0.15 10.19 17.38
C LYS A 16 0.85 9.55 18.35
N ASP A 17 0.62 9.68 19.66
CA ASP A 17 1.46 9.05 20.69
C ASP A 17 1.49 7.53 20.53
N THR A 18 0.34 6.92 20.22
CA THR A 18 0.23 5.47 20.02
C THR A 18 1.01 5.01 18.79
N VAL A 19 0.96 5.77 17.70
CA VAL A 19 1.71 5.48 16.46
C VAL A 19 3.21 5.62 16.70
N GLU A 20 3.65 6.68 17.36
CA GLU A 20 5.06 6.90 17.68
C GLU A 20 5.62 5.82 18.60
N ALA A 21 4.90 5.50 19.68
CA ALA A 21 5.28 4.44 20.60
C ALA A 21 5.40 3.08 19.91
N PHE A 22 4.47 2.75 19.01
CA PHE A 22 4.53 1.51 18.25
C PHE A 22 5.76 1.45 17.34
N VAL A 23 6.02 2.50 16.58
CA VAL A 23 7.18 2.57 15.68
C VAL A 23 8.50 2.47 16.47
N ASN A 24 8.59 3.14 17.61
CA ASN A 24 9.79 3.15 18.45
C ASN A 24 9.97 1.86 19.25
N SER A 25 8.94 1.02 19.39
CA SER A 25 9.06 -0.28 20.06
C SER A 25 9.93 -1.28 19.31
N GLY A 26 10.22 -1.02 18.02
CA GLY A 26 10.95 -1.95 17.17
C GLY A 26 10.14 -3.20 16.80
N HIS A 27 8.82 -3.20 17.06
CA HIS A 27 7.95 -4.30 16.70
C HIS A 27 8.06 -4.61 15.21
N GLN A 28 8.44 -5.85 14.90
CA GLN A 28 8.45 -6.36 13.54
C GLN A 28 7.21 -7.22 13.34
N VAL A 29 6.47 -6.91 12.29
CA VAL A 29 5.29 -7.69 11.93
C VAL A 29 5.75 -8.94 11.17
N SER A 30 5.21 -10.10 11.53
CA SER A 30 5.50 -11.35 10.82
C SER A 30 4.97 -11.25 9.39
N ARG A 31 5.84 -11.34 8.38
CA ARG A 31 5.47 -11.15 6.96
C ARG A 31 4.76 -12.36 6.33
N GLY A 32 4.35 -13.32 7.16
CA GLY A 32 3.76 -14.59 6.73
C GLY A 32 4.70 -15.77 6.96
N ILE A 33 4.26 -16.93 6.50
CA ILE A 33 4.97 -18.20 6.64
C ILE A 33 5.69 -18.47 5.32
N GLU A 34 7.01 -18.65 5.36
CA GLU A 34 7.77 -19.08 4.18
C GLU A 34 7.34 -20.49 3.79
N VAL A 35 6.61 -20.61 2.68
CA VAL A 35 6.26 -21.93 2.12
C VAL A 35 7.52 -22.53 1.52
N ARG A 36 8.00 -23.63 2.10
CA ARG A 36 9.19 -24.33 1.60
C ARG A 36 8.77 -25.26 0.47
N GLU A 37 9.16 -24.96 -0.76
CA GLU A 37 8.84 -25.74 -1.97
C GLU A 37 9.17 -27.25 -1.91
N ASN A 38 9.89 -27.71 -0.87
CA ASN A 38 10.33 -29.10 -0.69
C ASN A 38 9.77 -29.80 0.56
N ALA A 39 8.66 -29.32 1.15
CA ALA A 39 8.06 -29.97 2.30
C ALA A 39 7.40 -31.31 1.89
N LYS A 40 8.16 -32.40 2.01
CA LYS A 40 7.72 -33.77 1.70
C LYS A 40 6.65 -34.32 2.67
N ALA A 41 6.15 -33.53 3.61
CA ALA A 41 5.11 -33.93 4.55
C ALA A 41 4.21 -32.73 4.90
N VAL A 42 2.96 -32.79 4.42
CA VAL A 42 1.90 -31.78 4.65
C VAL A 42 1.70 -31.52 6.15
N ASP A 43 1.85 -32.54 7.00
CA ASP A 43 1.66 -32.42 8.45
C ASP A 43 2.68 -31.50 9.13
N ASN A 44 3.93 -31.46 8.64
CA ASN A 44 4.97 -30.57 9.18
C ASN A 44 4.72 -29.11 8.81
N GLU A 45 4.11 -28.84 7.65
CA GLU A 45 3.71 -27.49 7.26
C GLU A 45 2.51 -27.02 8.07
N ILE A 46 1.53 -27.89 8.30
CA ILE A 46 0.38 -27.59 9.16
C ILE A 46 0.84 -27.23 10.57
N GLU A 47 1.74 -28.01 11.18
CA GLU A 47 2.26 -27.71 12.52
C GLU A 47 3.06 -26.40 12.54
N HIS A 48 3.85 -26.12 11.51
CA HIS A 48 4.59 -24.87 11.38
C HIS A 48 3.67 -23.66 11.26
N VAL A 49 2.63 -23.76 10.42
CA VAL A 49 1.58 -22.74 10.26
C VAL A 49 0.87 -22.49 11.58
N TRP A 50 0.41 -23.55 12.25
CA TRP A 50 -0.28 -23.44 13.54
C TRP A 50 0.60 -22.80 14.60
N ARG A 51 1.86 -23.22 14.72
CA ARG A 51 2.83 -22.66 15.66
C ARG A 51 3.00 -21.15 15.43
N GLN A 52 3.19 -20.74 14.17
CA GLN A 52 3.36 -19.34 13.84
C GLN A 52 2.09 -18.52 14.11
N LEU A 53 0.90 -19.07 13.85
CA LEU A 53 -0.37 -18.44 14.21
C LEU A 53 -0.58 -18.31 15.72
N THR A 54 -0.10 -19.28 16.52
CA THR A 54 -0.21 -19.24 17.99
C THR A 54 0.84 -18.35 18.65
N GLU A 55 2.03 -18.23 18.05
CA GLU A 55 3.14 -17.46 18.60
C GLU A 55 3.14 -16.00 18.12
N THR A 56 2.42 -15.70 17.03
CA THR A 56 2.36 -14.36 16.44
C THR A 56 1.00 -13.72 16.69
N ASP A 57 0.91 -12.82 17.66
CA ASP A 57 -0.29 -11.99 17.92
C ASP A 57 -0.34 -10.73 17.03
N SER A 58 0.39 -10.71 15.91
CA SER A 58 0.43 -9.60 14.96
C SER A 58 -0.06 -10.02 13.58
N ALA A 59 -1.24 -9.52 13.21
CA ALA A 59 -1.74 -9.66 11.84
C ALA A 59 -1.05 -8.61 10.94
N TYR A 60 -0.27 -9.08 9.97
CA TYR A 60 0.35 -8.23 8.93
C TYR A 60 -0.67 -7.68 7.95
N LYS A 61 -1.50 -8.59 7.42
CA LYS A 61 -2.61 -8.28 6.52
C LYS A 61 -3.86 -8.95 7.06
N PHE A 62 -5.00 -8.31 6.89
CA PHE A 62 -6.29 -8.82 7.31
C PHE A 62 -7.30 -8.63 6.19
N CYS A 63 -8.07 -9.68 5.91
CA CYS A 63 -9.15 -9.65 4.91
C CYS A 63 -10.49 -9.79 5.62
N PHE A 64 -11.48 -9.01 5.19
CA PHE A 64 -12.82 -9.04 5.77
C PHE A 64 -13.88 -8.84 4.69
N TYR A 65 -15.07 -9.34 4.98
CA TYR A 65 -16.24 -9.23 4.14
C TYR A 65 -17.14 -8.08 4.62
N ILE A 66 -17.59 -7.24 3.69
CA ILE A 66 -18.69 -6.29 3.91
C ILE A 66 -19.76 -6.54 2.84
N PRO A 67 -21.02 -6.83 3.21
CA PRO A 67 -22.07 -7.08 2.25
C PRO A 67 -22.42 -5.82 1.45
N PRO A 68 -22.64 -5.94 0.12
CA PRO A 68 -23.12 -4.83 -0.70
C PRO A 68 -24.47 -4.28 -0.21
N PRO A 69 -24.76 -2.98 -0.43
CA PRO A 69 -23.97 -2.00 -1.17
C PRO A 69 -22.99 -1.20 -0.28
N THR A 70 -22.60 -1.73 0.89
CA THR A 70 -21.79 -0.98 1.87
C THR A 70 -20.30 -1.13 1.59
N ASP A 71 -19.57 -0.01 1.57
CA ASP A 71 -18.10 0.00 1.56
C ASP A 71 -17.53 0.24 2.98
N PRO A 72 -16.28 -0.13 3.26
CA PRO A 72 -15.61 0.19 4.52
C PRO A 72 -15.54 1.70 4.71
N ASN A 73 -16.21 2.21 5.74
CA ASN A 73 -16.14 3.63 6.08
C ASN A 73 -14.97 3.92 7.03
N LEU A 74 -14.02 4.74 6.57
CA LEU A 74 -12.92 5.31 7.35
C LEU A 74 -12.89 6.84 7.21
N ASP A 75 -14.05 7.50 7.25
CA ASP A 75 -14.20 8.98 7.21
C ASP A 75 -13.41 9.74 8.29
N PHE A 76 -13.06 9.08 9.38
CA PHE A 76 -12.20 9.59 10.45
C PHE A 76 -10.69 9.47 10.15
N VAL A 77 -10.31 8.89 9.01
CA VAL A 77 -8.95 8.82 8.49
C VAL A 77 -8.81 9.79 7.33
N SER A 78 -7.62 10.34 7.15
CA SER A 78 -7.27 11.19 6.01
C SER A 78 -7.62 10.52 4.68
N PRO A 79 -8.24 11.25 3.72
CA PRO A 79 -8.52 10.74 2.37
C PRO A 79 -7.28 10.16 1.68
N ARG A 80 -6.11 10.72 2.00
CA ARG A 80 -4.80 10.27 1.51
C ARG A 80 -4.50 8.81 1.85
N ILE A 81 -5.15 8.24 2.86
CA ILE A 81 -4.96 6.88 3.37
C ILE A 81 -6.23 6.05 3.17
N SER A 82 -7.41 6.60 3.49
CA SER A 82 -8.68 5.87 3.46
C SER A 82 -9.07 5.39 2.06
N ASP A 83 -8.62 6.08 1.00
CA ASP A 83 -8.90 5.73 -0.40
C ASP A 83 -8.38 4.35 -0.82
N TRP A 84 -7.37 3.81 -0.13
CA TRP A 84 -6.67 2.62 -0.60
C TRP A 84 -6.23 1.64 0.50
N VAL A 85 -6.37 1.99 1.79
CA VAL A 85 -5.99 1.07 2.86
C VAL A 85 -6.99 -0.10 2.98
N PRO A 86 -8.31 0.13 3.02
CA PRO A 86 -9.27 -0.91 2.66
C PRO A 86 -9.29 -1.00 1.13
N LEU A 87 -8.50 -1.90 0.57
CA LEU A 87 -8.53 -2.14 -0.87
C LEU A 87 -9.37 -3.37 -1.16
N LYS A 88 -10.33 -3.22 -2.06
CA LYS A 88 -11.12 -4.32 -2.60
C LYS A 88 -10.19 -5.37 -3.26
N LEU A 89 -10.44 -6.65 -2.99
CA LEU A 89 -9.68 -7.72 -3.63
C LEU A 89 -10.17 -7.87 -5.08
N LEU A 90 -9.25 -8.01 -6.04
CA LEU A 90 -9.52 -7.89 -7.49
C LEU A 90 -10.67 -8.77 -7.99
N ASP A 91 -10.86 -9.95 -7.38
CA ASP A 91 -11.87 -10.93 -7.81
C ASP A 91 -13.12 -10.97 -6.91
N PHE A 92 -13.24 -10.05 -5.94
CA PHE A 92 -14.27 -10.13 -4.92
C PHE A 92 -14.86 -8.76 -4.58
N ASP A 93 -16.11 -8.53 -5.02
CA ASP A 93 -16.80 -7.24 -4.85
C ASP A 93 -17.06 -6.83 -3.41
N SER A 94 -17.03 -7.79 -2.48
CA SER A 94 -17.43 -7.62 -1.07
C SER A 94 -16.29 -7.92 -0.09
N TYR A 95 -15.09 -8.21 -0.59
CA TYR A 95 -13.94 -8.52 0.26
C TYR A 95 -12.89 -7.43 0.15
N TYR A 96 -12.41 -6.99 1.32
CA TYR A 96 -11.44 -5.93 1.45
C TYR A 96 -10.24 -6.46 2.23
N GLY A 97 -9.05 -6.10 1.78
CA GLY A 97 -7.82 -6.33 2.51
C GLY A 97 -7.34 -5.03 3.16
N ILE A 98 -6.76 -5.12 4.35
CA ILE A 98 -5.95 -4.08 5.00
C ILE A 98 -4.53 -4.64 5.19
N ASN A 99 -3.53 -3.81 4.91
CA ASN A 99 -2.14 -4.05 5.29
C ASN A 99 -1.81 -3.13 6.46
N PHE A 100 -1.65 -3.68 7.67
CA PHE A 100 -1.49 -2.89 8.88
C PHE A 100 -0.10 -2.25 9.00
N ASP A 101 0.94 -2.87 8.43
CA ASP A 101 2.28 -2.29 8.36
C ASP A 101 2.28 -1.04 7.47
N VAL A 102 1.62 -1.11 6.31
CA VAL A 102 1.45 0.05 5.44
C VAL A 102 0.61 1.12 6.12
N LEU A 103 -0.49 0.75 6.78
CA LEU A 103 -1.35 1.70 7.49
C LEU A 103 -0.60 2.46 8.59
N ILE A 104 0.13 1.76 9.46
CA ILE A 104 0.85 2.41 10.57
C ILE A 104 1.97 3.32 10.06
N LYS A 105 2.68 2.90 9.01
CA LYS A 105 3.71 3.73 8.35
C LYS A 105 3.09 4.97 7.71
N SER A 106 1.90 4.85 7.12
CA SER A 106 1.16 5.97 6.53
C SER A 106 0.76 7.00 7.60
N PHE A 107 0.20 6.54 8.72
CA PHE A 107 -0.09 7.43 9.85
C PHE A 107 1.16 8.12 10.38
N TYR A 108 2.27 7.38 10.52
CA TYR A 108 3.53 7.98 10.93
C TYR A 108 3.99 9.06 9.94
N MET A 109 3.84 8.84 8.63
CA MET A 109 4.21 9.81 7.62
C MET A 109 3.38 11.09 7.67
N GLU A 110 2.09 10.96 7.99
CA GLU A 110 1.15 12.07 8.15
C GLU A 110 1.39 12.85 9.45
N PHE A 111 1.58 12.18 10.59
CA PHE A 111 1.79 12.83 11.88
C PHE A 111 3.20 13.44 12.06
N PHE A 112 4.20 12.89 11.36
CA PHE A 112 5.60 13.27 11.49
C PHE A 112 6.21 13.62 10.12
N PRO A 113 5.78 14.73 9.47
CA PRO A 113 6.25 15.14 8.15
C PRO A 113 7.78 15.23 8.05
N ASP A 114 8.43 15.72 9.11
CA ASP A 114 9.86 16.09 9.12
C ASP A 114 10.83 14.93 9.37
N HIS A 115 10.35 13.72 9.70
CA HIS A 115 11.19 12.55 9.98
C HIS A 115 11.72 11.88 8.70
N LYS A 116 12.44 12.63 7.86
CA LYS A 116 12.89 12.20 6.52
C LYS A 116 13.73 10.92 6.55
N ALA A 117 14.62 10.77 7.53
CA ALA A 117 15.51 9.60 7.61
C ALA A 117 14.75 8.28 7.78
N THR A 118 13.80 8.22 8.72
CA THR A 118 12.95 7.04 8.97
C THR A 118 12.11 6.70 7.74
N LYS A 119 11.50 7.70 7.11
CA LYS A 119 10.69 7.51 5.90
C LYS A 119 11.51 6.94 4.75
N MET A 120 12.69 7.51 4.49
CA MET A 120 13.57 7.04 3.41
C MET A 120 14.08 5.63 3.64
N LYS A 121 14.34 5.25 4.89
CA LYS A 121 14.69 3.87 5.24
C LYS A 121 13.55 2.91 4.88
N TRP A 122 12.33 3.20 5.33
CA TRP A 122 11.16 2.36 5.02
C TRP A 122 10.85 2.28 3.53
N PHE A 123 10.98 3.39 2.79
CA PHE A 123 10.76 3.38 1.35
C PHE A 123 11.71 2.41 0.64
N ARG A 124 13.00 2.43 0.98
CA ARG A 124 13.97 1.50 0.40
C ARG A 124 13.66 0.06 0.79
N GLU A 125 13.40 -0.20 2.07
CA GLU A 125 13.06 -1.53 2.57
C GLU A 125 11.81 -2.12 1.91
N LEU A 126 10.82 -1.28 1.58
CA LEU A 126 9.63 -1.68 0.85
C LEU A 126 9.92 -1.96 -0.62
N ILE A 127 10.69 -1.10 -1.29
CA ILE A 127 11.07 -1.27 -2.69
C ILE A 127 11.90 -2.54 -2.90
N ASP A 128 12.78 -2.87 -1.97
CA ASP A 128 13.65 -4.04 -2.04
C ASP A 128 12.98 -5.33 -1.52
N GLY A 129 11.81 -5.22 -0.90
CA GLY A 129 11.07 -6.34 -0.30
C GLY A 129 9.91 -6.87 -1.15
N ASP A 130 9.04 -7.66 -0.50
CA ASP A 130 7.76 -8.10 -1.04
C ASP A 130 6.74 -6.94 -1.02
N LEU A 131 6.75 -6.16 -2.11
CA LEU A 131 5.94 -4.97 -2.27
C LEU A 131 4.57 -5.34 -2.84
N ASP A 132 3.51 -5.12 -2.06
CA ASP A 132 2.14 -5.27 -2.54
C ASP A 132 1.56 -3.95 -3.07
N VAL A 133 0.34 -4.03 -3.62
CA VAL A 133 -0.37 -2.87 -4.19
C VAL A 133 -0.51 -1.73 -3.17
N LYS A 134 -0.76 -2.04 -1.89
CA LYS A 134 -0.94 -1.01 -0.86
C LYS A 134 0.38 -0.35 -0.50
N GLY A 135 1.47 -1.12 -0.43
CA GLY A 135 2.81 -0.60 -0.23
C GLY A 135 3.24 0.34 -1.37
N MET A 136 2.89 0.01 -2.61
CA MET A 136 3.09 0.92 -3.74
C MET A 136 2.26 2.19 -3.64
N LEU A 137 0.97 2.09 -3.30
CA LEU A 137 0.09 3.25 -3.15
C LEU A 137 0.61 4.19 -2.05
N MET A 138 1.11 3.64 -0.94
CA MET A 138 1.79 4.43 0.09
C MET A 138 3.05 5.14 -0.45
N LEU A 139 3.87 4.45 -1.25
CA LEU A 139 5.05 5.07 -1.86
C LEU A 139 4.65 6.21 -2.81
N ILE A 140 3.65 6.00 -3.66
CA ILE A 140 3.13 7.02 -4.58
C ILE A 140 2.62 8.23 -3.81
N GLU A 141 1.88 8.01 -2.72
CA GLU A 141 1.28 9.05 -1.91
C GLU A 141 2.32 9.89 -1.15
N PHE A 142 3.27 9.23 -0.48
CA PHE A 142 4.15 9.89 0.50
C PHE A 142 5.60 10.09 0.05
N CYS A 143 6.05 9.43 -1.03
CA CYS A 143 7.40 9.63 -1.54
C CYS A 143 7.44 10.83 -2.51
N ASN A 144 8.41 11.72 -2.28
CA ASN A 144 8.66 12.88 -3.14
C ASN A 144 10.03 12.78 -3.85
N GLU A 145 10.69 11.62 -3.78
CA GLU A 145 11.99 11.39 -4.43
C GLU A 145 11.76 10.65 -5.75
N SER A 146 11.87 11.35 -6.87
CA SER A 146 11.57 10.80 -8.21
C SER A 146 12.38 9.53 -8.49
N VAL A 147 13.64 9.49 -8.07
CA VAL A 147 14.54 8.34 -8.26
C VAL A 147 14.02 7.09 -7.56
N LEU A 148 13.48 7.20 -6.33
CA LEU A 148 12.92 6.06 -5.61
C LEU A 148 11.61 5.58 -6.24
N LEU A 149 10.76 6.52 -6.70
CA LEU A 149 9.53 6.17 -7.42
C LEU A 149 9.84 5.44 -8.73
N LEU A 150 10.86 5.88 -9.48
CA LEU A 150 11.29 5.18 -10.70
C LEU A 150 11.87 3.80 -10.42
N ASP A 151 12.68 3.66 -9.37
CA ASP A 151 13.23 2.37 -8.96
C ASP A 151 12.10 1.39 -8.59
N MET A 152 11.11 1.86 -7.83
CA MET A 152 9.90 1.10 -7.50
C MET A 152 9.17 0.63 -8.76
N ILE A 153 8.89 1.54 -9.71
CA ILE A 153 8.16 1.22 -10.96
C ILE A 153 8.94 0.21 -11.80
N HIS A 154 10.26 0.35 -11.89
CA HIS A 154 11.09 -0.55 -12.68
C HIS A 154 11.19 -1.95 -12.08
N LYS A 155 11.43 -2.06 -10.77
CA LYS A 155 11.55 -3.34 -10.06
C LYS A 155 10.25 -4.13 -10.09
N HIS A 156 9.11 -3.43 -9.98
CA HIS A 156 7.80 -4.05 -9.78
C HIS A 156 6.81 -3.79 -10.93
N LYS A 157 7.33 -3.63 -12.14
CA LYS A 157 6.56 -3.33 -13.37
C LYS A 157 5.37 -4.25 -13.62
N ALA A 158 5.47 -5.53 -13.23
CA ALA A 158 4.41 -6.51 -13.45
C ALA A 158 3.18 -6.21 -12.58
N LEU A 159 3.41 -5.80 -11.33
CA LEU A 159 2.35 -5.41 -10.41
C LEU A 159 1.66 -4.12 -10.86
N VAL A 160 2.45 -3.15 -11.34
CA VAL A 160 1.93 -1.91 -11.94
C VAL A 160 1.05 -2.21 -13.16
N ALA A 161 1.51 -3.09 -14.05
CA ALA A 161 0.75 -3.47 -15.25
C ALA A 161 -0.57 -4.20 -14.91
N ALA A 162 -0.60 -4.97 -13.82
CA ALA A 162 -1.76 -5.76 -13.41
C ALA A 162 -2.82 -4.98 -12.60
N SER A 163 -2.53 -3.75 -12.15
CA SER A 163 -3.37 -3.04 -11.19
C SER A 163 -3.79 -1.66 -11.70
N LYS A 164 -5.06 -1.52 -12.07
CA LYS A 164 -5.61 -0.25 -12.61
C LYS A 164 -5.45 0.91 -11.62
N ILE A 165 -5.76 0.70 -10.33
CA ILE A 165 -5.59 1.73 -9.29
C ILE A 165 -4.15 2.26 -9.18
N LEU A 166 -3.14 1.39 -9.39
CA LEU A 166 -1.74 1.83 -9.40
C LEU A 166 -1.44 2.71 -10.61
N GLN A 167 -1.96 2.33 -11.78
CA GLN A 167 -1.77 3.10 -13.01
C GLN A 167 -2.37 4.50 -12.86
N ASP A 168 -3.62 4.57 -12.41
CA ASP A 168 -4.35 5.83 -12.23
C ASP A 168 -3.61 6.76 -11.25
N LYS A 169 -3.19 6.24 -10.08
CA LYS A 169 -2.46 7.02 -9.07
C LYS A 169 -1.07 7.42 -9.55
N LEU A 170 -0.38 6.57 -10.32
CA LEU A 170 0.92 6.91 -10.90
C LEU A 170 0.83 8.02 -11.95
N VAL A 171 -0.20 8.01 -12.79
CA VAL A 171 -0.38 9.06 -13.79
C VAL A 171 -0.61 10.41 -13.14
N LEU A 172 -1.46 10.48 -12.11
CA LEU A 172 -1.63 11.70 -11.31
C LEU A 172 -0.30 12.15 -10.68
N LYS A 173 0.44 11.23 -10.07
CA LYS A 173 1.73 11.56 -9.44
C LYS A 173 2.78 12.06 -10.44
N ILE A 174 2.81 11.47 -11.63
CA ILE A 174 3.69 11.92 -12.72
C ILE A 174 3.27 13.30 -13.21
N GLN A 175 1.97 13.57 -13.35
CA GLN A 175 1.48 14.90 -13.72
C GLN A 175 1.91 15.98 -12.71
N ASP A 176 1.94 15.64 -11.43
CA ASP A 176 2.32 16.56 -10.36
C ASP A 176 3.85 16.73 -10.17
N MET A 177 4.67 15.78 -10.64
CA MET A 177 6.12 15.78 -10.43
C MET A 177 6.92 16.00 -11.71
N GLU A 178 7.36 17.24 -11.96
CA GLU A 178 8.14 17.62 -13.16
C GLU A 178 9.41 16.77 -13.36
N GLU A 179 10.17 16.50 -12.30
CA GLU A 179 11.39 15.67 -12.38
C GLU A 179 11.06 14.21 -12.74
N LEU A 180 9.93 13.70 -12.24
CA LEU A 180 9.46 12.36 -12.61
C LEU A 180 9.03 12.34 -14.08
N GLN A 181 8.42 13.40 -14.62
CA GLN A 181 8.11 13.52 -16.06
C GLN A 181 9.36 13.56 -16.93
N LYS A 182 10.38 14.33 -16.53
CA LYS A 182 11.64 14.43 -17.27
C LYS A 182 12.33 13.07 -17.36
N GLN A 183 12.30 12.31 -16.27
CA GLN A 183 12.93 11.01 -16.13
C GLN A 183 12.06 9.84 -16.64
N SER A 184 10.74 10.01 -16.74
CA SER A 184 9.79 8.99 -17.24
C SER A 184 9.82 8.81 -18.77
N LYS A 185 10.75 9.47 -19.47
CA LYS A 185 11.01 9.28 -20.90
C LYS A 185 11.43 7.84 -21.28
N THR A 186 11.57 6.94 -20.31
CA THR A 186 11.78 5.49 -20.47
C THR A 186 10.55 4.79 -21.03
N ARG A 187 10.75 3.81 -21.93
CA ARG A 187 9.73 3.12 -22.73
C ARG A 187 8.55 2.53 -21.94
N THR A 188 8.75 2.13 -20.68
CA THR A 188 7.73 1.51 -19.82
C THR A 188 6.67 2.52 -19.36
N LEU A 189 7.09 3.71 -18.92
CA LEU A 189 6.18 4.77 -18.49
C LEU A 189 5.46 5.44 -19.66
N ARG A 190 6.13 5.55 -20.82
CA ARG A 190 5.46 5.98 -22.06
C ARG A 190 4.33 5.05 -22.49
N LYS A 191 4.48 3.73 -22.31
CA LYS A 191 3.40 2.78 -22.62
C LYS A 191 2.20 2.96 -21.70
N LEU A 192 2.43 3.06 -20.38
CA LEU A 192 1.38 3.34 -19.41
C LEU A 192 0.64 4.66 -19.71
N ILE A 193 1.38 5.71 -20.03
CA ILE A 193 0.81 7.03 -20.37
C ILE A 193 0.11 7.01 -21.75
N GLN A 194 0.64 6.31 -22.76
CA GLN A 194 0.03 6.24 -24.09
C GLN A 194 -1.23 5.36 -24.13
N GLU A 195 -1.26 4.24 -23.43
CA GLU A 195 -2.44 3.37 -23.37
C GLU A 195 -3.63 4.09 -22.71
N GLU A 196 -3.37 4.91 -21.69
CA GLU A 196 -4.43 5.66 -20.99
C GLU A 196 -4.88 6.94 -21.73
N LEU A 197 -3.96 7.65 -22.41
CA LEU A 197 -4.32 8.79 -23.27
C LEU A 197 -5.15 8.35 -24.50
N LEU A 198 -4.88 7.16 -25.04
CA LEU A 198 -5.67 6.59 -26.15
C LEU A 198 -7.08 6.20 -25.69
N ASP A 199 -7.25 5.74 -24.45
CA ASP A 199 -8.57 5.45 -23.87
C ASP A 199 -9.37 6.74 -23.62
N LEU A 200 -8.74 7.82 -23.13
CA LEU A 200 -9.42 9.10 -22.92
C LEU A 200 -9.87 9.76 -24.24
N ASP A 201 -9.08 9.68 -25.31
CA ASP A 201 -9.46 10.16 -26.65
C ASP A 201 -10.61 9.33 -27.27
N SER A 202 -10.72 8.05 -26.90
CA SER A 202 -11.80 7.17 -27.36
C SER A 202 -13.15 7.47 -26.69
N PHE A 203 -13.13 8.02 -25.46
CA PHE A 203 -14.32 8.51 -24.76
C PHE A 203 -14.74 9.91 -25.24
N GLY A 204 -13.80 10.75 -25.65
CA GLY A 204 -14.07 12.08 -26.23
C GLY A 204 -14.75 12.05 -27.60
N ARG A 205 -14.59 10.97 -28.38
CA ARG A 205 -15.19 10.82 -29.73
C ARG A 205 -16.55 10.11 -29.78
N ARG A 206 -17.18 9.83 -28.63
CA ARG A 206 -18.53 9.22 -28.55
C ARG A 206 -19.63 10.19 -28.09
N ARG A 207 -19.41 11.49 -28.27
CA ARG A 207 -20.47 12.51 -28.18
C ARG A 207 -20.31 13.48 -29.34
N ASP A 208 -20.76 13.06 -30.51
CA ASP A 208 -21.27 13.90 -31.60
C ASP A 208 -22.27 13.05 -32.40
#